data_AF-A0A7S1ZST3-F1
#
_entry.id   AF-A0A7S1ZST3-F1
#
_cell.length_a   1.000
_cell.length_b   1.000
_cell.length_c   1.000
_cell.angle_alpha   90.00
_cell.angle_beta   90.00
_cell.angle_gamma   90.00
#
_symmetry.space_group_name_H-M   'P 1'
#
loop_
_entity.id
_entity.type
_entity.pdbx_description
1 polymer ?
#
loop_
_entity_poly.entity_id
_entity_poly.type
_entity_poly.pdbx_seq_one_letter_code
_entity_poly.pdbx_strand_id
1 'polypeptide(L)'
;LLGLSTSLSILYMGSANVPMLLLLWLCQRSLMSVGGPWYGYGWEPQLAELNFHALFLAPLFSLQQINLSSPVPSITVWAIRWYLFRIMMGAGLIKLRSNDPKWFQTWSAMDYFYETQPVPNPFTKYFHFMPKWWHRFEVGCNHFVELIAPWLLLVPNVGGFGRMCGLCGGLIQISFQMLLISSGNLSFLNWLTAVPALICLDDAFLAKFFAPFQKYSASLSAYLSMISGDTTTITNVVTTAPTRKIINVLFGALIFRLSIPVVQNLLSKRQLMNASFDKLRLINTYGAFGVVSEEREELIISSAENVNGPWKEYEFKVKVGDVYRRPRWISPYHYRMDWQMWIAACSGSIQRSPWIYNFLCKLLQRDEKVLGLLANDPWTSVESSNGDEYGHEQVQDAGANEEKVDPKQTDYLPMHKTGQPRYIRIDRYKYKFYKPQGGGKEVHTNNNNDNGGKKVVKGKPYWVREYIGRFYPKQGVATEQSLMDDKQKNSV
;
A
#
# COMPACT_ATOMS: atom_id res chain seq x y z
N LEU A 1 16.85 -6.86 -9.37
CA LEU A 1 17.17 -6.83 -10.83
C LEU A 1 16.63 -8.05 -11.55
N LEU A 2 17.03 -9.28 -11.16
CA LEU A 2 16.56 -10.52 -11.81
C LEU A 2 15.03 -10.65 -11.91
N GLY A 3 14.30 -10.35 -10.82
CA GLY A 3 12.84 -10.34 -10.86
C GLY A 3 12.25 -9.26 -11.78
N LEU A 4 12.88 -8.08 -11.84
CA LEU A 4 12.44 -6.98 -12.71
C LEU A 4 12.63 -7.36 -14.19
N SER A 5 13.82 -7.86 -14.56
CA SER A 5 14.09 -8.29 -15.93
C SER A 5 13.14 -9.41 -16.36
N THR A 6 12.92 -10.41 -15.50
CA THR A 6 11.99 -11.51 -15.79
C THR A 6 10.55 -11.01 -15.99
N SER A 7 10.09 -10.08 -15.14
CA SER A 7 8.75 -9.49 -15.27
C SER A 7 8.61 -8.67 -16.54
N LEU A 8 9.63 -7.89 -16.92
CA LEU A 8 9.64 -7.11 -18.16
C LEU A 8 9.67 -8.02 -19.39
N SER A 9 10.42 -9.13 -19.35
CA SER A 9 10.42 -10.12 -20.43
C SER A 9 9.05 -10.76 -20.62
N ILE A 10 8.35 -11.15 -19.53
CA ILE A 10 6.98 -11.68 -19.62
C ILE A 10 6.04 -10.65 -20.25
N LEU A 11 6.13 -9.39 -19.82
CA LEU A 11 5.30 -8.31 -20.35
C LEU A 11 5.57 -8.08 -21.84
N TYR A 12 6.83 -8.03 -22.25
CA TYR A 12 7.24 -7.83 -23.64
C TYR A 12 6.81 -8.99 -24.55
N MET A 13 6.98 -10.23 -24.08
CA MET A 13 6.66 -11.42 -24.85
C MET A 13 5.16 -11.78 -24.84
N GLY A 14 4.38 -11.22 -23.91
CA GLY A 14 2.98 -11.61 -23.70
C GLY A 14 2.81 -13.08 -23.32
N SER A 15 3.85 -13.72 -22.80
CA SER A 15 3.89 -15.16 -22.50
C SER A 15 4.74 -15.42 -21.27
N ALA A 16 4.43 -16.51 -20.56
CA ALA A 16 5.18 -16.95 -19.39
C ALA A 16 5.21 -18.48 -19.34
N ASN A 17 6.27 -19.01 -18.74
CA ASN A 17 6.39 -20.43 -18.41
C ASN A 17 6.66 -20.63 -16.91
N VAL A 18 6.60 -21.87 -16.46
CA VAL A 18 6.78 -22.22 -15.04
C VAL A 18 8.14 -21.76 -14.48
N PRO A 19 9.30 -21.96 -15.14
CA PRO A 19 10.58 -21.45 -14.65
C PRO A 19 10.61 -19.93 -14.42
N MET A 20 10.04 -19.14 -15.33
CA MET A 20 10.00 -17.68 -15.17
C MET A 20 9.14 -17.26 -13.97
N LEU A 21 7.94 -17.84 -13.84
CA LEU A 21 7.05 -17.57 -12.72
C LEU A 21 7.65 -18.06 -11.39
N LEU A 22 8.32 -19.22 -11.39
CA LEU A 22 9.00 -19.77 -10.22
C LEU A 22 10.15 -18.88 -9.80
N LEU A 23 10.91 -18.35 -10.76
CA LEU A 23 11.98 -17.39 -10.50
C LEU A 23 11.43 -16.11 -9.88
N LEU A 24 10.33 -15.56 -10.40
CA LEU A 24 9.64 -14.42 -9.79
C LEU A 24 9.17 -14.74 -8.38
N TRP A 25 8.64 -15.94 -8.17
CA TRP A 25 8.17 -16.39 -6.85
C TRP A 25 9.32 -16.46 -5.86
N LEU A 26 10.44 -17.09 -6.23
CA LEU A 26 11.66 -17.16 -5.41
C LEU A 26 12.24 -15.78 -5.10
N CYS A 27 12.26 -14.86 -6.08
CA CYS A 27 12.69 -13.48 -5.86
C CYS A 27 11.81 -12.79 -4.81
N GLN A 28 10.49 -12.90 -4.94
CA GLN A 28 9.53 -12.31 -4.00
C GLN A 28 9.68 -12.91 -2.60
N ARG A 29 9.83 -14.24 -2.50
CA ARG A 29 10.05 -14.95 -1.24
C ARG A 29 11.35 -14.53 -0.55
N SER A 30 12.41 -14.35 -1.32
CA SER A 30 13.69 -13.85 -0.81
C SER A 30 13.54 -12.46 -0.20
N LEU A 31 12.90 -11.52 -0.92
CA LEU A 31 12.65 -10.16 -0.43
C LEU A 31 11.80 -10.16 0.85
N MET A 32 10.75 -10.97 0.91
CA MET A 32 9.91 -11.09 2.11
C MET A 32 10.68 -11.65 3.31
N SER A 33 11.70 -12.47 3.09
CA SER A 33 12.48 -13.09 4.16
C SER A 33 13.50 -12.13 4.77
N VAL A 34 14.13 -11.27 3.96
CA VAL A 34 15.21 -10.35 4.41
C VAL A 34 14.73 -8.92 4.61
N GLY A 35 13.57 -8.57 4.05
CA GLY A 35 13.09 -7.20 3.92
C GLY A 35 12.52 -6.56 5.19
N GLY A 36 12.35 -7.32 6.28
CA GLY A 36 11.84 -6.82 7.55
C GLY A 36 10.51 -6.04 7.40
N PRO A 37 10.32 -4.93 8.15
CA PRO A 37 9.13 -4.10 8.03
C PRO A 37 8.88 -3.55 6.62
N TRP A 38 9.95 -3.35 5.83
CA TRP A 38 9.86 -2.80 4.48
C TRP A 38 9.09 -3.71 3.51
N TYR A 39 9.10 -5.02 3.75
CA TYR A 39 8.32 -6.04 3.01
C TYR A 39 7.32 -6.78 3.92
N GLY A 40 6.92 -6.16 5.03
CA GLY A 40 5.98 -6.73 6.01
C GLY A 40 4.51 -6.48 5.70
N TYR A 41 4.17 -5.97 4.51
CA TYR A 41 2.81 -5.60 4.16
C TYR A 41 1.96 -6.79 3.70
N GLY A 42 0.65 -6.73 3.95
CA GLY A 42 -0.29 -7.81 3.63
C GLY A 42 -0.38 -8.18 2.14
N TRP A 43 -0.03 -7.26 1.23
CA TRP A 43 0.00 -7.56 -0.21
C TRP A 43 1.26 -8.31 -0.67
N GLU A 44 2.33 -8.39 0.13
CA GLU A 44 3.54 -9.14 -0.24
C GLU A 44 3.27 -10.66 -0.24
N PRO A 45 2.65 -11.25 0.81
CA PRO A 45 2.19 -12.64 0.77
C PRO A 45 1.10 -12.87 -0.28
N GLN A 46 0.21 -11.91 -0.54
CA GLN A 46 -0.79 -12.02 -1.60
C GLN A 46 -0.13 -12.19 -2.98
N LEU A 47 0.90 -11.41 -3.28
CA LEU A 47 1.59 -11.48 -4.56
C LEU A 47 2.32 -12.80 -4.71
N ALA A 48 2.98 -13.27 -3.65
CA ALA A 48 3.65 -14.57 -3.64
C ALA A 48 2.66 -15.73 -3.81
N GLU A 49 1.52 -15.69 -3.12
CA GLU A 49 0.50 -16.73 -3.19
C GLU A 49 -0.19 -16.78 -4.58
N LEU A 50 -0.58 -15.62 -5.12
CA LEU A 50 -1.17 -15.56 -6.46
C LEU A 50 -0.19 -16.04 -7.54
N ASN A 51 1.09 -15.66 -7.43
CA ASN A 51 2.12 -16.13 -8.35
C ASN A 51 2.34 -17.65 -8.24
N PHE A 52 2.29 -18.21 -7.02
CA PHE A 52 2.35 -19.66 -6.84
C PHE A 52 1.18 -20.39 -7.53
N HIS A 53 -0.05 -19.88 -7.41
CA HIS A 53 -1.17 -20.46 -8.15
C HIS A 53 -1.01 -20.33 -9.67
N ALA A 54 -0.44 -19.21 -10.15
CA ALA A 54 -0.19 -18.98 -11.57
C ALA A 54 0.79 -19.98 -12.21
N LEU A 55 1.70 -20.59 -11.42
CA LEU A 55 2.57 -21.69 -11.89
C LEU A 55 1.76 -22.83 -12.52
N PHE A 56 0.56 -23.10 -12.00
CA PHE A 56 -0.30 -24.17 -12.47
C PHE A 56 -1.19 -23.73 -13.64
N LEU A 57 -1.14 -22.48 -14.06
CA LEU A 57 -1.78 -21.97 -15.30
C LEU A 57 -0.81 -21.98 -16.49
N ALA A 58 0.47 -21.72 -16.25
CA ALA A 58 1.46 -21.57 -17.31
C ALA A 58 1.93 -22.92 -17.90
N PRO A 59 2.34 -22.95 -19.18
CA PRO A 59 3.08 -24.07 -19.76
C PRO A 59 4.42 -24.28 -19.02
N LEU A 60 4.91 -25.53 -18.99
CA LEU A 60 6.12 -25.87 -18.25
C LEU A 60 7.36 -25.19 -18.85
N PHE A 61 7.61 -25.34 -20.15
CA PHE A 61 8.81 -24.78 -20.81
C PHE A 61 8.51 -23.92 -22.04
N SER A 62 7.30 -24.00 -22.60
CA SER A 62 6.95 -23.27 -23.82
C SER A 62 6.61 -21.81 -23.53
N LEU A 63 6.99 -20.92 -24.45
CA LEU A 63 6.57 -19.50 -24.48
C LEU A 63 5.57 -19.25 -25.61
N GLN A 64 5.11 -20.31 -26.28
CA GLN A 64 4.07 -20.21 -27.30
C GLN A 64 2.72 -19.90 -26.66
N GLN A 65 1.89 -19.19 -27.41
CA GLN A 65 0.51 -18.95 -27.02
C GLN A 65 -0.21 -20.27 -26.77
N ILE A 66 -0.93 -20.35 -25.65
CA ILE A 66 -1.70 -21.54 -25.30
C ILE A 66 -2.80 -21.73 -26.35
N ASN A 67 -2.85 -22.93 -26.94
CA ASN A 67 -3.88 -23.27 -27.92
C ASN A 67 -5.26 -23.20 -27.24
N LEU A 68 -6.25 -22.60 -27.92
CA LEU A 68 -7.64 -22.50 -27.46
C LEU A 68 -8.26 -23.86 -27.10
N SER A 69 -7.80 -24.94 -27.73
CA SER A 69 -8.25 -26.31 -27.43
C SER A 69 -7.63 -26.90 -26.16
N SER A 70 -6.73 -26.18 -25.49
CA SER A 70 -6.08 -26.67 -24.27
C SER A 70 -7.08 -26.70 -23.11
N PRO A 71 -7.14 -27.78 -22.33
CA PRO A 71 -8.06 -27.88 -21.21
C PRO A 71 -7.71 -26.86 -20.12
N VAL A 72 -8.71 -26.11 -19.66
CA VAL A 72 -8.56 -25.18 -18.54
C VAL A 72 -8.31 -25.99 -17.25
N PRO A 73 -7.25 -25.69 -16.48
CA PRO A 73 -6.98 -26.36 -15.21
C PRO A 73 -7.98 -25.90 -14.14
N SER A 74 -9.11 -26.59 -14.06
CA SER A 74 -10.24 -26.25 -13.18
C SER A 74 -9.86 -26.12 -11.71
N ILE A 75 -8.97 -26.98 -11.20
CA ILE A 75 -8.49 -26.92 -9.81
C ILE A 75 -7.74 -25.60 -9.54
N THR A 76 -6.92 -25.15 -10.49
CA THR A 76 -6.21 -23.86 -10.38
C THR A 76 -7.17 -22.68 -10.41
N VAL A 77 -8.19 -22.73 -11.27
CA VAL A 77 -9.27 -21.72 -11.28
C VAL A 77 -9.95 -21.65 -9.91
N TRP A 78 -10.29 -22.81 -9.33
CA TRP A 78 -10.87 -22.89 -7.99
C TRP A 78 -9.93 -22.40 -6.89
N ALA A 79 -8.63 -22.70 -6.96
CA ALA A 79 -7.65 -22.21 -6.00
C ALA A 79 -7.56 -20.67 -6.01
N ILE A 80 -7.62 -20.04 -7.20
CA ILE A 80 -7.62 -18.59 -7.35
C ILE A 80 -8.94 -17.97 -6.85
N ARG A 81 -10.08 -18.61 -7.13
CA ARG A 81 -11.38 -18.20 -6.57
C ARG A 81 -11.41 -18.32 -5.04
N TRP A 82 -10.85 -19.40 -4.49
CA TRP A 82 -10.68 -19.60 -3.06
C TRP A 82 -9.74 -18.57 -2.43
N TYR A 83 -8.67 -18.19 -3.11
CA TYR A 83 -7.80 -17.09 -2.72
C TYR A 83 -8.54 -15.76 -2.64
N LEU A 84 -9.28 -15.39 -3.69
CA LEU A 84 -10.08 -14.17 -3.70
C LEU A 84 -11.16 -14.18 -2.61
N PHE A 85 -11.83 -15.31 -2.42
CA PHE A 85 -12.79 -15.51 -1.33
C PHE A 85 -12.15 -15.20 0.03
N ARG A 86 -10.98 -15.75 0.31
CA ARG A 86 -10.27 -15.54 1.59
C ARG A 86 -9.85 -14.10 1.81
N ILE A 87 -9.45 -13.38 0.76
CA ILE A 87 -9.14 -11.95 0.87
C ILE A 87 -10.37 -11.18 1.34
N MET A 88 -11.48 -11.36 0.63
CA MET A 88 -12.70 -10.59 0.88
C MET A 88 -13.35 -10.96 2.22
N MET A 89 -13.52 -12.26 2.46
CA MET A 89 -14.05 -12.75 3.74
C MET A 89 -13.18 -12.36 4.92
N GLY A 90 -11.85 -12.46 4.78
CA GLY A 90 -10.93 -12.08 5.83
C GLY A 90 -11.00 -10.58 6.16
N ALA A 91 -11.15 -9.72 5.14
CA ALA A 91 -11.35 -8.28 5.29
C ALA A 91 -12.70 -7.90 5.92
N GLY A 92 -13.78 -8.64 5.63
CA GLY A 92 -15.08 -8.41 6.25
C GLY A 92 -15.15 -8.92 7.70
N LEU A 93 -14.65 -10.13 7.95
CA LEU A 93 -14.70 -10.76 9.27
C LEU A 93 -13.88 -9.98 10.30
N ILE A 94 -12.75 -9.39 9.91
CA ILE A 94 -11.95 -8.58 10.84
C ILE A 94 -12.68 -7.30 11.26
N LYS A 95 -13.47 -6.69 10.36
CA LYS A 95 -14.30 -5.50 10.69
C LYS A 95 -15.36 -5.86 11.74
N LEU A 96 -16.04 -6.99 11.54
CA LEU A 96 -17.02 -7.50 12.52
C LEU A 96 -16.40 -7.85 13.88
N ARG A 97 -15.15 -8.34 13.89
CA ARG A 97 -14.47 -8.84 15.10
C ARG A 97 -13.57 -7.80 15.79
N SER A 98 -13.37 -6.65 15.17
CA SER A 98 -12.49 -5.58 15.66
C SER A 98 -12.93 -4.93 16.97
N ASN A 99 -14.15 -5.23 17.44
CA ASN A 99 -14.85 -4.50 18.51
C ASN A 99 -14.96 -2.99 18.26
N ASP A 100 -14.75 -2.52 17.03
CA ASP A 100 -14.98 -1.14 16.65
C ASP A 100 -16.49 -0.92 16.41
N PRO A 101 -17.19 -0.15 17.26
CA PRO A 101 -18.63 0.06 17.13
C PRO A 101 -19.01 0.72 15.80
N LYS A 102 -18.05 1.39 15.13
CA LYS A 102 -18.27 2.11 13.87
C LYS A 102 -18.66 1.21 12.70
N TRP A 103 -18.26 -0.06 12.71
CA TRP A 103 -18.63 -1.00 11.66
C TRP A 103 -20.04 -1.56 11.81
N PHE A 104 -20.43 -1.96 13.03
CA PHE A 104 -21.67 -2.72 13.23
C PHE A 104 -22.75 -1.98 14.04
N GLN A 105 -22.36 -1.19 15.05
CA GLN A 105 -23.32 -0.55 15.96
C GLN A 105 -23.81 0.79 15.40
N THR A 106 -22.89 1.67 14.98
CA THR A 106 -23.23 3.04 14.55
C THR A 106 -23.23 3.22 13.04
N TRP A 107 -22.59 2.31 12.29
CA TRP A 107 -22.41 2.40 10.83
C TRP A 107 -21.73 3.70 10.38
N SER A 108 -20.83 4.23 11.21
CA SER A 108 -20.15 5.51 10.99
C SER A 108 -18.68 5.35 10.56
N ALA A 109 -18.21 4.14 10.22
CA ALA A 109 -16.81 3.90 9.86
C ALA A 109 -16.35 4.80 8.70
N MET A 110 -17.19 4.99 7.69
CA MET A 110 -16.86 5.78 6.51
C MET A 110 -16.89 7.29 6.75
N ASP A 111 -17.48 7.77 7.85
CA ASP A 111 -17.42 9.18 8.24
C ASP A 111 -15.96 9.61 8.54
N TYR A 112 -15.12 8.67 8.98
CA TYR A 112 -13.74 8.94 9.40
C TYR A 112 -12.70 8.36 8.44
N PHE A 113 -13.02 7.25 7.76
CA PHE A 113 -12.05 6.49 6.96
C PHE A 113 -11.32 7.33 5.91
N TYR A 114 -12.04 8.18 5.18
CA TYR A 114 -11.44 9.01 4.13
C TYR A 114 -10.41 10.02 4.66
N GLU A 115 -10.61 10.49 5.89
CA GLU A 115 -9.69 11.41 6.58
C GLU A 115 -8.48 10.66 7.14
N THR A 116 -8.67 9.47 7.71
CA THR A 116 -7.63 8.74 8.46
C THR A 116 -6.89 7.67 7.67
N GLN A 117 -7.29 7.40 6.41
CA GLN A 117 -6.62 6.43 5.53
C GLN A 117 -5.13 6.75 5.30
N PRO A 118 -4.30 5.77 4.89
CA PRO A 118 -2.85 5.93 4.81
C PRO A 118 -2.40 7.12 3.95
N VAL A 119 -2.76 7.08 2.66
CA VAL A 119 -2.39 8.11 1.69
C VAL A 119 -3.64 8.51 0.91
N PRO A 120 -4.22 9.70 1.16
CA PRO A 120 -5.35 10.18 0.38
C PRO A 120 -4.94 10.49 -1.07
N ASN A 121 -5.92 10.52 -1.97
CA ASN A 121 -5.75 10.90 -3.36
C ASN A 121 -6.55 12.20 -3.65
N PRO A 122 -6.49 12.76 -4.87
CA PRO A 122 -7.22 13.98 -5.21
C PRO A 122 -8.75 13.90 -5.03
N PHE A 123 -9.33 12.70 -5.14
CA PHE A 123 -10.77 12.49 -5.07
C PHE A 123 -11.27 12.20 -3.66
N THR A 124 -10.41 11.73 -2.75
CA THR A 124 -10.72 11.45 -1.34
C THR A 124 -11.54 12.55 -0.69
N LYS A 125 -11.22 13.82 -0.98
CA LYS A 125 -11.97 14.98 -0.48
C LYS A 125 -13.46 14.90 -0.80
N TYR A 126 -13.81 14.59 -2.05
CA TYR A 126 -15.19 14.55 -2.49
C TYR A 126 -15.95 13.41 -1.80
N PHE A 127 -15.30 12.26 -1.65
CA PHE A 127 -15.84 11.14 -0.89
C PHE A 127 -16.09 11.52 0.57
N HIS A 128 -15.11 12.13 1.26
CA HIS A 128 -15.25 12.52 2.67
C HIS A 128 -16.41 13.50 2.94
N PHE A 129 -16.76 14.35 1.97
CA PHE A 129 -17.84 15.32 2.14
C PHE A 129 -19.21 14.83 1.66
N MET A 130 -19.33 13.55 1.29
CA MET A 130 -20.62 12.96 0.99
C MET A 130 -21.55 12.99 2.21
N PRO A 131 -22.88 12.97 2.02
CA PRO A 131 -23.82 12.95 3.13
C PRO A 131 -23.66 11.70 4.01
N LYS A 132 -23.94 11.80 5.31
CA LYS A 132 -23.84 10.67 6.25
C LYS A 132 -24.68 9.44 5.86
N TRP A 133 -25.81 9.64 5.18
CA TRP A 133 -26.62 8.51 4.69
C TRP A 133 -25.86 7.71 3.62
N TRP A 134 -25.05 8.38 2.80
CA TRP A 134 -24.18 7.74 1.80
C TRP A 134 -23.08 6.94 2.48
N HIS A 135 -22.45 7.48 3.53
CA HIS A 135 -21.45 6.75 4.32
C HIS A 135 -22.00 5.49 4.99
N ARG A 136 -23.23 5.54 5.51
CA ARG A 136 -23.91 4.35 6.03
C ARG A 136 -24.19 3.33 4.93
N PHE A 137 -24.59 3.79 3.74
CA PHE A 137 -24.76 2.93 2.57
C PHE A 137 -23.43 2.28 2.17
N GLU A 138 -22.31 3.03 2.15
CA GLU A 138 -20.97 2.50 1.88
C GLU A 138 -20.56 1.41 2.89
N VAL A 139 -20.86 1.60 4.18
CA VAL A 139 -20.66 0.56 5.20
C VAL A 139 -21.46 -0.70 4.85
N GLY A 140 -22.75 -0.56 4.50
CA GLY A 140 -23.58 -1.69 4.07
C GLY A 140 -23.03 -2.39 2.81
N CYS A 141 -22.60 -1.63 1.81
CA CYS A 141 -21.97 -2.16 0.61
C CYS A 141 -20.67 -2.91 0.92
N ASN A 142 -19.81 -2.38 1.80
CA ASN A 142 -18.61 -3.09 2.26
C ASN A 142 -18.98 -4.45 2.86
N HIS A 143 -19.95 -4.50 3.78
CA HIS A 143 -20.39 -5.76 4.39
C HIS A 143 -20.93 -6.74 3.34
N PHE A 144 -21.75 -6.26 2.40
CA PHE A 144 -22.27 -7.11 1.33
C PHE A 144 -21.14 -7.67 0.45
N VAL A 145 -20.22 -6.83 -0.03
CA VAL A 145 -19.17 -7.24 -0.97
C VAL A 145 -18.09 -8.11 -0.30
N GLU A 146 -17.83 -7.90 0.98
CA GLU A 146 -16.80 -8.64 1.74
C GLU A 146 -17.32 -9.91 2.42
N LEU A 147 -18.61 -10.00 2.77
CA LEU A 147 -19.15 -11.14 3.54
C LEU A 147 -20.16 -12.00 2.77
N ILE A 148 -20.89 -11.41 1.81
CA ILE A 148 -21.99 -12.10 1.09
C ILE A 148 -21.57 -12.42 -0.34
N ALA A 149 -21.17 -11.41 -1.11
CA ALA A 149 -20.77 -11.57 -2.51
C ALA A 149 -19.64 -12.59 -2.75
N PRO A 150 -18.65 -12.82 -1.84
CA PRO A 150 -17.60 -13.79 -2.09
C PRO A 150 -18.10 -15.22 -2.20
N TRP A 151 -19.24 -15.57 -1.59
CA TRP A 151 -19.83 -16.90 -1.72
C TRP A 151 -20.26 -17.23 -3.15
N LEU A 152 -20.59 -16.21 -3.95
CA LEU A 152 -20.88 -16.38 -5.38
C LEU A 152 -19.68 -16.93 -6.16
N LEU A 153 -18.46 -16.66 -5.69
CA LEU A 153 -17.22 -17.16 -6.30
C LEU A 153 -17.05 -18.67 -6.14
N LEU A 154 -17.71 -19.25 -5.13
CA LEU A 154 -17.57 -20.65 -4.74
C LEU A 154 -18.74 -21.54 -5.19
N VAL A 155 -19.67 -21.01 -6.00
CA VAL A 155 -20.80 -21.81 -6.52
C VAL A 155 -20.30 -22.69 -7.68
N PRO A 156 -20.42 -24.03 -7.59
CA PRO A 156 -20.02 -24.91 -8.67
C PRO A 156 -20.92 -24.76 -9.89
N ASN A 157 -20.35 -24.94 -11.08
CA ASN A 157 -21.09 -24.80 -12.33
C ASN A 157 -22.01 -26.02 -12.58
N VAL A 158 -23.14 -26.04 -11.89
CA VAL A 158 -24.22 -27.01 -12.08
C VAL A 158 -25.38 -26.28 -12.77
N GLY A 159 -25.81 -26.77 -13.94
CA GLY A 159 -26.97 -26.25 -14.65
C GLY A 159 -26.87 -24.78 -15.12
N GLY A 160 -25.66 -24.24 -15.32
CA GLY A 160 -25.45 -22.85 -15.76
C GLY A 160 -25.60 -21.78 -14.67
N PHE A 161 -26.26 -22.10 -13.55
CA PHE A 161 -26.41 -21.18 -12.42
C PHE A 161 -25.06 -20.77 -11.82
N GLY A 162 -24.14 -21.72 -11.61
CA GLY A 162 -22.80 -21.43 -11.09
C GLY A 162 -21.96 -20.54 -12.02
N ARG A 163 -22.16 -20.62 -13.33
CA ARG A 163 -21.55 -19.69 -14.30
C ARG A 163 -22.03 -18.26 -14.05
N MET A 164 -23.35 -18.06 -13.92
CA MET A 164 -23.93 -16.74 -13.63
C MET A 164 -23.41 -16.19 -12.31
N CYS A 165 -23.40 -16.99 -11.23
CA CYS A 165 -22.84 -16.60 -9.94
C CYS A 165 -21.37 -16.20 -10.03
N GLY A 166 -20.55 -16.98 -10.76
CA GLY A 166 -19.16 -16.66 -11.02
C GLY A 166 -19.00 -15.29 -11.69
N LEU A 167 -19.72 -15.04 -12.79
CA LEU A 167 -19.69 -13.77 -13.52
C LEU A 167 -20.10 -12.59 -12.62
N CYS A 168 -21.23 -12.69 -11.94
CA CYS A 168 -21.71 -11.66 -11.03
C CYS A 168 -20.70 -11.41 -9.89
N GLY A 169 -20.21 -12.47 -9.26
CA GLY A 169 -19.20 -12.39 -8.21
C GLY A 169 -17.93 -11.68 -8.69
N GLY A 170 -17.36 -12.11 -9.81
CA GLY A 170 -16.18 -11.49 -10.41
C GLY A 170 -16.36 -10.00 -10.71
N LEU A 171 -17.48 -9.63 -11.35
CA LEU A 171 -17.79 -8.23 -11.69
C LEU A 171 -18.00 -7.37 -10.44
N ILE A 172 -18.67 -7.89 -9.41
CA ILE A 172 -18.84 -7.20 -8.12
C ILE A 172 -17.46 -6.93 -7.51
N GLN A 173 -16.58 -7.93 -7.47
CA GLN A 173 -15.24 -7.78 -6.90
C GLN A 173 -14.40 -6.77 -7.68
N ILE A 174 -14.37 -6.84 -9.01
CA ILE A 174 -13.63 -5.88 -9.86
C ILE A 174 -14.15 -4.45 -9.63
N SER A 175 -15.47 -4.26 -9.68
CA SER A 175 -16.09 -2.95 -9.53
C SER A 175 -15.77 -2.35 -8.16
N PHE A 176 -15.84 -3.17 -7.11
CA PHE A 176 -15.49 -2.75 -5.76
C PHE A 176 -14.01 -2.34 -5.64
N GLN A 177 -13.08 -3.12 -6.20
CA GLN A 177 -11.66 -2.75 -6.18
C GLN A 177 -11.38 -1.44 -6.94
N MET A 178 -12.05 -1.21 -8.06
CA MET A 178 -11.94 0.05 -8.82
C MET A 178 -12.47 1.25 -8.04
N LEU A 179 -13.59 1.08 -7.31
CA LEU A 179 -14.10 2.11 -6.41
C LEU A 179 -13.09 2.42 -5.29
N LEU A 180 -12.50 1.40 -4.67
CA LEU A 180 -11.48 1.61 -3.64
C LEU A 180 -10.26 2.36 -4.19
N ILE A 181 -9.76 2.00 -5.38
CA ILE A 181 -8.68 2.71 -6.09
C ILE A 181 -9.05 4.18 -6.35
N SER A 182 -10.30 4.44 -6.77
CA SER A 182 -10.78 5.80 -7.03
C SER A 182 -10.82 6.66 -5.77
N SER A 183 -11.03 6.05 -4.61
CA SER A 183 -11.28 6.75 -3.35
C SER A 183 -10.03 7.05 -2.52
N GLY A 184 -8.93 6.33 -2.76
CA GLY A 184 -7.69 6.47 -1.99
C GLY A 184 -6.50 5.72 -2.59
N ASN A 185 -5.28 6.07 -2.18
CA ASN A 185 -4.08 5.37 -2.64
C ASN A 185 -3.79 4.17 -1.75
N LEU A 186 -4.41 3.03 -2.05
CA LEU A 186 -4.22 1.78 -1.32
C LEU A 186 -3.13 0.87 -1.94
N SER A 187 -2.01 1.45 -2.41
CA SER A 187 -0.89 0.71 -3.03
C SER A 187 -1.37 -0.10 -4.26
N PHE A 188 -0.72 -1.23 -4.54
CA PHE A 188 -1.13 -2.21 -5.55
C PHE A 188 -2.06 -3.31 -4.99
N LEU A 189 -2.47 -3.22 -3.71
CA LEU A 189 -3.32 -4.21 -3.04
C LEU A 189 -4.65 -4.45 -3.79
N ASN A 190 -5.34 -3.36 -4.14
CA ASN A 190 -6.65 -3.45 -4.80
C ASN A 190 -6.51 -4.05 -6.21
N TRP A 191 -5.44 -3.69 -6.93
CA TRP A 191 -5.13 -4.30 -8.23
C TRP A 191 -4.87 -5.80 -8.11
N LEU A 192 -4.11 -6.20 -7.08
CA LEU A 192 -3.81 -7.59 -6.78
C LEU A 192 -5.05 -8.41 -6.36
N THR A 193 -6.10 -7.74 -5.91
CA THR A 193 -7.41 -8.34 -5.61
C THR A 193 -8.34 -8.33 -6.83
N ALA A 194 -8.23 -7.34 -7.72
CA ALA A 194 -9.02 -7.25 -8.94
C ALA A 194 -8.59 -8.26 -10.02
N VAL A 195 -7.28 -8.46 -10.20
CA VAL A 195 -6.71 -9.40 -11.19
C VAL A 195 -7.25 -10.83 -11.06
N PRO A 196 -7.24 -11.49 -9.89
CA PRO A 196 -7.77 -12.85 -9.76
C PRO A 196 -9.28 -12.94 -10.04
N ALA A 197 -10.04 -11.85 -9.90
CA ALA A 197 -11.48 -11.83 -10.22
C ALA A 197 -11.74 -11.97 -11.73
N LEU A 198 -10.75 -11.69 -12.59
CA LEU A 198 -10.85 -11.93 -14.04
C LEU A 198 -11.04 -13.41 -14.36
N ILE A 199 -10.58 -14.33 -13.51
CA ILE A 199 -10.75 -15.78 -13.72
C ILE A 199 -12.20 -16.25 -13.57
N CYS A 200 -13.08 -15.37 -13.07
CA CYS A 200 -14.50 -15.60 -13.01
C CYS A 200 -15.22 -15.23 -14.32
N LEU A 201 -14.56 -14.48 -15.20
CA LEU A 201 -15.09 -14.06 -16.50
C LEU A 201 -14.70 -15.10 -17.55
N ASP A 202 -15.69 -15.74 -18.15
CA ASP A 202 -15.46 -16.71 -19.23
C ASP A 202 -15.22 -16.02 -20.58
N ASP A 203 -14.62 -16.76 -21.51
CA ASP A 203 -14.28 -16.25 -22.84
C ASP A 203 -15.51 -15.77 -23.61
N ALA A 204 -16.68 -16.39 -23.41
CA ALA A 204 -17.92 -15.99 -24.08
C ALA A 204 -18.45 -14.64 -23.59
N PHE A 205 -18.22 -14.29 -22.32
CA PHE A 205 -18.49 -12.96 -21.78
C PHE A 205 -17.45 -11.95 -22.29
N LEU A 206 -16.16 -12.29 -22.20
CA LEU A 206 -15.06 -11.39 -22.58
C LEU A 206 -15.05 -11.07 -24.07
N ALA A 207 -15.32 -12.06 -24.94
CA ALA A 207 -15.32 -11.89 -26.39
C ALA A 207 -16.25 -10.76 -26.87
N LYS A 208 -17.35 -10.49 -26.13
CA LYS A 208 -18.29 -9.40 -26.46
C LYS A 208 -17.66 -8.01 -26.38
N PHE A 209 -16.69 -7.81 -25.50
CA PHE A 209 -16.02 -6.52 -25.32
C PHE A 209 -14.90 -6.28 -26.33
N PHE A 210 -14.30 -7.35 -26.86
CA PHE A 210 -13.22 -7.27 -27.85
C PHE A 210 -13.71 -7.38 -29.30
N ALA A 211 -14.98 -7.75 -29.51
CA ALA A 211 -15.63 -7.85 -30.82
C ALA A 211 -15.46 -6.62 -31.74
N PRO A 212 -15.53 -5.35 -31.27
CA PRO A 212 -15.37 -4.18 -32.15
C PRO A 212 -13.94 -3.99 -32.67
N PHE A 213 -12.93 -4.51 -31.97
CA PHE A 213 -11.51 -4.35 -32.29
C PHE A 213 -10.91 -5.57 -33.00
N GLN A 214 -11.67 -6.67 -33.08
CA GLN A 214 -11.26 -7.89 -33.76
C GLN A 214 -11.87 -7.94 -35.16
N LYS A 215 -11.04 -7.66 -36.18
CA LYS A 215 -11.24 -8.29 -37.49
C LYS A 215 -11.31 -9.79 -37.23
N TYR A 216 -12.49 -10.39 -37.40
CA TYR A 216 -12.80 -11.80 -37.17
C TYR A 216 -11.60 -12.71 -37.50
N SER A 217 -10.81 -13.11 -36.50
CA SER A 217 -9.82 -14.16 -36.71
C SER A 217 -10.59 -15.47 -36.85
N ALA A 218 -10.23 -16.27 -37.86
CA ALA A 218 -10.86 -17.57 -38.10
C ALA A 218 -10.86 -18.46 -36.85
N SER A 219 -9.88 -18.29 -35.95
CA SER A 219 -9.77 -18.97 -34.66
C SER A 219 -10.87 -18.63 -33.66
N LEU A 220 -11.31 -17.37 -33.55
CA LEU A 220 -12.37 -16.97 -32.63
C LEU A 220 -13.74 -17.39 -33.17
N SER A 221 -13.95 -17.28 -34.48
CA SER A 221 -15.18 -17.79 -35.11
C SER A 221 -15.26 -19.31 -34.98
N ALA A 222 -14.15 -20.04 -35.15
CA ALA A 222 -14.10 -21.49 -34.93
C ALA A 222 -14.37 -21.86 -33.46
N TYR A 223 -13.85 -21.08 -32.50
CA TYR A 223 -14.11 -21.28 -31.07
C TYR A 223 -15.56 -21.01 -30.68
N LEU A 224 -16.13 -19.90 -31.16
CA LEU A 224 -17.54 -19.57 -30.93
C LEU A 224 -18.44 -20.62 -31.57
N SER A 225 -18.16 -21.07 -32.80
CA SER A 225 -18.85 -22.17 -33.47
C SER A 225 -18.73 -23.50 -32.72
N MET A 226 -17.56 -23.78 -32.12
CA MET A 226 -17.33 -24.96 -31.28
C MET A 226 -18.14 -24.92 -29.96
N ILE A 227 -18.30 -23.74 -29.37
CA ILE A 227 -19.10 -23.56 -28.14
C ILE A 227 -20.61 -23.55 -28.44
N SER A 228 -21.02 -23.08 -29.61
CA SER A 228 -22.42 -23.10 -30.05
C SER A 228 -22.85 -24.40 -30.73
N GLY A 229 -21.91 -25.31 -30.99
CA GLY A 229 -22.17 -26.63 -31.58
C GLY A 229 -22.65 -27.65 -30.55
N ASP A 230 -23.55 -28.52 -31.00
CA ASP A 230 -24.22 -29.56 -30.21
C ASP A 230 -23.23 -30.37 -29.34
N THR A 231 -23.57 -30.58 -28.07
CA THR A 231 -22.67 -30.95 -26.96
C THR A 231 -22.05 -32.35 -27.06
N THR A 232 -22.25 -33.06 -28.18
CA THR A 232 -21.94 -34.49 -28.35
C THR A 232 -20.57 -34.78 -28.97
N THR A 233 -19.87 -33.80 -29.55
CA THR A 233 -18.54 -34.02 -30.19
C THR A 233 -17.33 -33.47 -29.42
N ILE A 234 -17.53 -32.77 -28.29
CA ILE A 234 -16.45 -32.12 -27.52
C ILE A 234 -15.68 -33.12 -26.63
N THR A 235 -16.24 -34.29 -26.35
CA THR A 235 -15.64 -35.29 -25.45
C THR A 235 -14.41 -36.01 -26.01
N ASN A 236 -14.14 -35.96 -27.32
CA ASN A 236 -13.15 -36.83 -27.95
C ASN A 236 -11.82 -36.18 -28.41
N VAL A 237 -11.61 -34.86 -28.23
CA VAL A 237 -10.39 -34.19 -28.73
C VAL A 237 -9.51 -33.59 -27.62
N VAL A 238 -9.98 -33.55 -26.37
CA VAL A 238 -9.21 -32.99 -25.25
C VAL A 238 -8.64 -34.13 -24.40
N THR A 239 -7.67 -34.88 -24.94
CA THR A 239 -6.84 -35.78 -24.13
C THR A 239 -5.93 -34.95 -23.23
N THR A 240 -6.38 -34.66 -22.01
CA THR A 240 -5.48 -34.17 -20.96
C THR A 240 -4.39 -35.23 -20.78
N ALA A 241 -3.13 -34.88 -21.07
CA ALA A 241 -2.01 -35.77 -20.77
C ALA A 241 -2.14 -36.28 -19.32
N PRO A 242 -2.00 -37.59 -19.05
CA PRO A 242 -2.24 -38.17 -17.73
C PRO A 242 -1.41 -37.46 -16.65
N THR A 243 -0.19 -37.04 -16.99
CA THR A 243 0.70 -36.22 -16.16
C THR A 243 0.04 -34.92 -15.69
N ARG A 244 -0.66 -34.20 -16.56
CA ARG A 244 -1.33 -32.93 -16.21
C ARG A 244 -2.48 -33.17 -15.23
N LYS A 245 -3.23 -34.26 -15.42
CA LYS A 245 -4.30 -34.66 -14.51
C LYS A 245 -3.75 -35.00 -13.13
N ILE A 246 -2.66 -35.77 -13.06
CA ILE A 246 -1.96 -36.10 -11.80
C ILE A 246 -1.49 -34.82 -11.09
N ILE A 247 -0.82 -33.91 -11.81
CA ILE A 247 -0.34 -32.64 -11.24
C ILE A 247 -1.50 -31.82 -10.67
N ASN A 248 -2.61 -31.71 -11.41
CA ASN A 248 -3.79 -30.97 -10.93
C ASN A 248 -4.38 -31.59 -9.67
N VAL A 249 -4.47 -32.92 -9.58
CA VAL A 249 -4.96 -33.62 -8.38
C VAL A 249 -4.03 -33.41 -7.19
N LEU A 250 -2.71 -33.54 -7.38
CA LEU A 250 -1.71 -33.29 -6.34
C LEU A 250 -1.76 -31.84 -5.85
N PHE A 251 -1.88 -30.89 -6.77
CA PHE A 251 -2.06 -29.48 -6.44
C PHE A 251 -3.36 -29.25 -5.65
N GLY A 252 -4.47 -29.86 -6.06
CA GLY A 252 -5.74 -29.79 -5.32
C GLY A 252 -5.63 -30.34 -3.90
N ALA A 253 -4.96 -31.49 -3.74
CA ALA A 253 -4.70 -32.09 -2.43
C ALA A 253 -3.82 -31.19 -1.54
N LEU A 254 -2.79 -30.57 -2.12
CA LEU A 254 -1.96 -29.58 -1.43
C LEU A 254 -2.78 -28.38 -0.97
N ILE A 255 -3.58 -27.78 -1.86
CA ILE A 255 -4.43 -26.63 -1.53
C ILE A 255 -5.42 -26.96 -0.43
N PHE A 256 -6.06 -28.13 -0.50
CA PHE A 256 -6.97 -28.60 0.53
C PHE A 256 -6.27 -28.73 1.88
N ARG A 257 -5.12 -29.44 1.93
CA ARG A 257 -4.34 -29.67 3.15
C ARG A 257 -3.88 -28.38 3.83
N LEU A 258 -3.44 -27.41 3.03
CA LEU A 258 -2.96 -26.10 3.50
C LEU A 258 -4.11 -25.15 3.88
N SER A 259 -5.32 -25.37 3.35
CA SER A 259 -6.50 -24.57 3.69
C SER A 259 -7.11 -24.94 5.05
N ILE A 260 -6.84 -26.13 5.60
CA ILE A 260 -7.37 -26.56 6.91
C ILE A 260 -7.11 -25.53 8.03
N PRO A 261 -5.86 -25.13 8.35
CA PRO A 261 -5.60 -24.16 9.42
C PRO A 261 -6.16 -22.76 9.09
N VAL A 262 -6.25 -22.42 7.81
CA VAL A 262 -6.80 -21.14 7.35
C VAL A 262 -8.30 -21.07 7.60
N VAL A 263 -9.05 -22.14 7.27
CA VAL A 263 -10.48 -22.23 7.56
C VAL A 263 -10.72 -22.23 9.07
N GLN A 264 -9.92 -22.97 9.85
CA GLN A 264 -9.99 -22.94 11.31
C GLN A 264 -9.79 -21.51 11.87
N ASN A 265 -8.83 -20.76 11.32
CA ASN A 265 -8.61 -19.36 11.70
C ASN A 265 -9.77 -18.43 11.30
N LEU A 266 -10.34 -18.60 10.10
CA LEU A 266 -11.49 -17.81 9.65
C LEU A 266 -12.75 -18.09 10.48
N LEU A 267 -12.92 -19.32 10.96
CA LEU A 267 -14.03 -19.70 11.86
C LEU A 267 -13.76 -19.30 13.33
N SER A 268 -12.52 -19.02 13.70
CA SER A 268 -12.14 -18.60 15.05
C SER A 268 -12.74 -17.23 15.42
N LYS A 269 -13.14 -17.08 16.69
CA LYS A 269 -13.53 -15.78 17.26
C LYS A 269 -12.35 -14.79 17.31
N ARG A 270 -11.13 -15.31 17.52
CA ARG A 270 -9.88 -14.53 17.54
C ARG A 270 -9.07 -14.83 16.28
N GLN A 271 -9.58 -14.37 15.15
CA GLN A 271 -8.91 -14.51 13.87
C GLN A 271 -7.56 -13.78 13.88
N LEU A 272 -6.51 -14.49 13.48
CA LEU A 272 -5.22 -13.89 13.16
C LEU A 272 -5.27 -13.25 11.78
N MET A 273 -4.83 -11.99 11.70
CA MET A 273 -4.83 -11.19 10.47
C MET A 273 -3.48 -11.30 9.76
N ASN A 274 -3.49 -11.41 8.42
CA ASN A 274 -2.28 -11.47 7.60
C ASN A 274 -1.33 -12.61 8.04
N ALA A 275 -1.90 -13.72 8.54
CA ALA A 275 -1.17 -14.84 9.10
C ALA A 275 -0.93 -15.95 8.08
N SER A 276 0.21 -16.61 8.23
CA SER A 276 0.64 -17.78 7.47
C SER A 276 0.76 -18.98 8.40
N PHE A 277 0.33 -20.15 7.94
CA PHE A 277 0.33 -21.38 8.75
C PHE A 277 1.38 -22.40 8.31
N ASP A 278 2.18 -22.05 7.31
CA ASP A 278 3.23 -22.88 6.75
C ASP A 278 4.51 -22.05 6.49
N LYS A 279 5.66 -22.72 6.39
CA LYS A 279 6.97 -22.06 6.20
C LYS A 279 7.08 -21.34 4.86
N LEU A 280 6.46 -21.89 3.83
CA LEU A 280 6.49 -21.35 2.47
C LEU A 280 5.44 -20.24 2.26
N ARG A 281 4.52 -20.07 3.22
CA ARG A 281 3.41 -19.11 3.22
C ARG A 281 2.59 -19.20 1.92
N LEU A 282 2.27 -20.42 1.52
CA LEU A 282 1.58 -20.69 0.25
C LEU A 282 0.08 -20.43 0.33
N ILE A 283 -0.52 -20.55 1.52
CA ILE A 283 -1.93 -20.21 1.76
C ILE A 283 -2.02 -19.40 3.04
N ASN A 284 -2.51 -18.18 2.90
CA ASN A 284 -2.54 -17.21 3.99
C ASN A 284 -3.97 -16.76 4.32
N THR A 285 -4.07 -16.03 5.41
CA THR A 285 -5.26 -15.26 5.78
C THR A 285 -4.96 -13.79 5.55
N TYR A 286 -5.97 -13.01 5.21
CA TYR A 286 -5.82 -11.59 4.93
C TYR A 286 -6.82 -10.78 5.72
N GLY A 287 -6.47 -9.56 6.05
CA GLY A 287 -7.41 -8.60 6.62
C GLY A 287 -6.86 -7.19 6.54
N ALA A 288 -7.77 -6.24 6.41
CA ALA A 288 -7.46 -4.83 6.29
C ALA A 288 -8.53 -3.99 7.01
N PHE A 289 -8.08 -2.91 7.64
CA PHE A 289 -8.94 -1.87 8.22
C PHE A 289 -10.00 -2.38 9.20
N GLY A 290 -9.60 -3.29 10.11
CA GLY A 290 -10.49 -3.75 11.18
C GLY A 290 -10.93 -2.60 12.10
N VAL A 291 -10.03 -1.70 12.45
CA VAL A 291 -10.30 -0.52 13.29
C VAL A 291 -10.11 0.74 12.46
N VAL A 292 -11.01 1.71 12.61
CA VAL A 292 -10.92 3.02 11.95
C VAL A 292 -10.63 4.08 13.01
N SER A 293 -9.55 4.84 12.85
CA SER A 293 -9.26 5.99 13.70
C SER A 293 -10.24 7.13 13.41
N GLU A 294 -10.62 7.86 14.46
CA GLU A 294 -11.49 9.04 14.34
C GLU A 294 -10.72 10.33 14.03
N GLU A 295 -9.41 10.31 14.26
CA GLU A 295 -8.55 11.47 14.14
C GLU A 295 -7.31 11.11 13.32
N ARG A 296 -6.87 12.04 12.46
CA ARG A 296 -5.65 11.86 11.69
C ARG A 296 -4.45 12.39 12.48
N GLU A 297 -3.73 11.48 13.12
CA GLU A 297 -2.43 11.78 13.70
C GLU A 297 -1.31 11.56 12.68
N GLU A 298 -0.35 12.47 12.67
CA GLU A 298 0.80 12.43 11.80
C GLU A 298 2.08 12.73 12.58
N LEU A 299 3.12 11.95 12.29
CA LEU A 299 4.46 12.19 12.80
C LEU A 299 5.21 13.13 11.86
N ILE A 300 5.80 14.17 12.44
CA ILE A 300 6.60 15.17 11.73
C ILE A 300 8.02 15.15 12.27
N ILE A 301 8.97 14.91 11.37
CA ILE A 301 10.39 14.80 11.71
C ILE A 301 11.03 16.15 11.40
N SER A 302 11.72 16.70 12.38
CA SER A 302 12.46 17.95 12.23
C SER A 302 13.87 17.83 12.79
N SER A 303 14.78 18.59 12.21
CA SER A 303 16.17 18.66 12.66
C SER A 303 16.65 20.10 12.75
N ALA A 304 17.70 20.32 13.54
CA ALA A 304 18.31 21.62 13.75
C ALA A 304 19.82 21.47 13.98
N GLU A 305 20.58 22.52 13.65
CA GLU A 305 22.00 22.63 14.00
C GLU A 305 22.17 22.97 15.49
N ASN A 306 21.29 23.82 16.02
CA ASN A 306 21.27 24.22 17.44
C ASN A 306 20.00 23.72 18.13
N VAL A 307 20.09 23.42 19.43
CA VAL A 307 18.94 22.96 20.25
C VAL A 307 17.78 23.97 20.22
N ASN A 308 18.11 25.27 20.14
CA ASN A 308 17.15 26.36 20.11
C ASN A 308 16.52 26.59 18.73
N GLY A 309 16.95 25.84 17.70
CA GLY A 309 16.49 25.98 16.32
C GLY A 309 17.35 26.92 15.46
N PRO A 310 16.87 27.33 14.28
CA PRO A 310 15.56 27.00 13.72
C PRO A 310 15.41 25.50 13.42
N TRP A 311 14.22 24.96 13.70
CA TRP A 311 13.86 23.57 13.41
C TRP A 311 13.31 23.48 12.00
N LYS A 312 13.91 22.62 11.18
CA LYS A 312 13.48 22.42 9.80
C LYS A 312 12.88 21.04 9.60
N GLU A 313 11.72 20.98 8.95
CA GLU A 313 10.95 19.75 8.76
C GLU A 313 11.42 18.98 7.52
N TYR A 314 11.48 17.65 7.62
CA TYR A 314 11.66 16.78 6.47
C TYR A 314 10.32 16.51 5.80
N GLU A 315 10.25 16.66 4.48
CA GLU A 315 9.02 16.39 3.74
C GLU A 315 9.05 15.02 3.05
N PHE A 316 7.95 14.29 3.16
CA PHE A 316 7.74 12.99 2.52
C PHE A 316 7.03 13.14 1.18
N LYS A 317 7.18 12.18 0.27
CA LYS A 317 6.74 12.30 -1.15
C LYS A 317 5.24 12.43 -1.33
N VAL A 318 4.46 11.72 -0.52
CA VAL A 318 3.00 11.61 -0.65
C VAL A 318 2.25 11.60 0.68
N LYS A 319 2.92 11.27 1.79
CA LYS A 319 2.37 11.35 3.14
C LYS A 319 1.76 12.73 3.40
N VAL A 320 0.68 12.79 4.17
CA VAL A 320 0.12 14.07 4.61
C VAL A 320 1.12 14.80 5.51
N GLY A 321 1.30 16.09 5.24
CA GLY A 321 2.29 16.95 5.86
C GLY A 321 1.93 18.41 5.60
N ASP A 322 2.47 19.01 4.55
CA ASP A 322 2.06 20.35 4.13
C ASP A 322 0.55 20.40 3.80
N VAL A 323 -0.16 21.31 4.49
CA VAL A 323 -1.60 21.52 4.36
C VAL A 323 -1.98 22.21 3.05
N TYR A 324 -1.03 22.86 2.38
CA TYR A 324 -1.24 23.50 1.08
C TYR A 324 -0.95 22.55 -0.09
N ARG A 325 -0.32 21.40 0.19
CA ARG A 325 0.01 20.41 -0.84
C ARG A 325 -1.21 19.58 -1.21
N ARG A 326 -1.56 19.58 -2.50
CA ARG A 326 -2.59 18.70 -3.03
C ARG A 326 -2.14 17.22 -2.96
N PRO A 327 -3.01 16.29 -2.50
CA PRO A 327 -2.73 14.86 -2.57
C PRO A 327 -2.48 14.40 -4.01
N ARG A 328 -1.63 13.39 -4.21
CA ARG A 328 -1.27 12.86 -5.54
C ARG A 328 -2.03 11.57 -5.82
N TRP A 329 -2.33 11.31 -7.09
CA TRP A 329 -2.72 9.97 -7.52
C TRP A 329 -1.46 9.16 -7.81
N ILE A 330 -1.25 8.07 -7.07
CA ILE A 330 -0.02 7.27 -7.19
C ILE A 330 -0.28 5.79 -7.41
N SER A 331 -1.51 5.29 -7.21
CA SER A 331 -1.84 3.89 -7.50
C SER A 331 -1.53 3.57 -8.96
N PRO A 332 -0.84 2.44 -9.26
CA PRO A 332 -0.52 1.31 -8.37
C PRO A 332 0.80 1.42 -7.58
N TYR A 333 1.58 2.50 -7.73
CA TYR A 333 2.86 2.65 -7.06
C TYR A 333 2.71 2.81 -5.53
N HIS A 334 3.76 2.40 -4.80
CA HIS A 334 3.75 2.34 -3.35
C HIS A 334 4.99 3.00 -2.73
N TYR A 335 4.81 4.20 -2.16
CA TYR A 335 5.83 4.85 -1.35
C TYR A 335 5.89 4.21 0.05
N ARG A 336 6.70 3.15 0.16
CA ARG A 336 6.84 2.35 1.39
C ARG A 336 7.21 3.18 2.61
N MET A 337 8.09 4.18 2.46
CA MET A 337 8.52 5.03 3.57
C MET A 337 7.35 5.84 4.15
N ASP A 338 6.61 6.53 3.27
CA ASP A 338 5.44 7.31 3.61
C ASP A 338 4.38 6.47 4.33
N TRP A 339 4.18 5.24 3.88
CA TRP A 339 3.24 4.32 4.51
C TRP A 339 3.73 3.80 5.86
N GLN A 340 5.01 3.49 6.00
CA GLN A 340 5.61 3.12 7.29
C GLN A 340 5.44 4.24 8.33
N MET A 341 5.54 5.50 7.92
CA MET A 341 5.28 6.63 8.81
C MET A 341 3.82 6.68 9.29
N TRP A 342 2.85 6.37 8.42
CA TRP A 342 1.45 6.25 8.82
C TRP A 342 1.25 5.08 9.82
N ILE A 343 1.85 3.91 9.55
CA ILE A 343 1.81 2.77 10.48
C ILE A 343 2.43 3.15 11.83
N ALA A 344 3.56 3.86 11.83
CA ALA A 344 4.22 4.33 13.04
C ALA A 344 3.33 5.31 13.84
N ALA A 345 2.62 6.21 13.16
CA ALA A 345 1.65 7.10 13.79
C ALA A 345 0.53 6.30 14.48
N CYS A 346 -0.07 5.33 13.77
CA CYS A 346 -1.11 4.47 14.32
C CYS A 346 -0.61 3.56 15.46
N SER A 347 0.67 3.18 15.45
CA SER A 347 1.26 2.32 16.48
C SER A 347 1.46 3.04 17.82
N GLY A 348 1.59 4.37 17.79
CA GLY A 348 1.59 5.26 18.95
C GLY A 348 2.90 5.34 19.75
N SER A 349 3.88 4.46 19.48
CA SER A 349 5.18 4.49 20.16
C SER A 349 6.34 4.07 19.26
N ILE A 350 7.52 4.62 19.53
CA ILE A 350 8.74 4.31 18.77
C ILE A 350 9.22 2.87 19.01
N GLN A 351 8.93 2.28 20.18
CA GLN A 351 9.28 0.90 20.52
C GLN A 351 8.57 -0.11 19.61
N ARG A 352 7.36 0.23 19.14
CA ARG A 352 6.62 -0.58 18.16
C ARG A 352 7.09 -0.35 16.72
N SER A 353 7.99 0.60 16.49
CA SER A 353 8.56 0.94 15.18
C SER A 353 10.07 1.19 15.30
N PRO A 354 10.87 0.18 15.70
CA PRO A 354 12.28 0.34 16.04
C PRO A 354 13.16 0.75 14.85
N TRP A 355 12.67 0.55 13.62
CA TRP A 355 13.35 1.02 12.41
C TRP A 355 13.53 2.56 12.40
N ILE A 356 12.70 3.30 13.14
CA ILE A 356 12.77 4.77 13.24
C ILE A 356 14.12 5.23 13.82
N TYR A 357 14.70 4.51 14.78
CA TYR A 357 16.02 4.87 15.34
C TYR A 357 17.10 4.91 14.26
N ASN A 358 17.16 3.86 13.42
CA ASN A 358 18.09 3.82 12.29
C ASN A 358 17.81 4.92 11.27
N PHE A 359 16.52 5.18 11.00
CA PHE A 359 16.12 6.22 10.07
C PHE A 359 16.57 7.61 10.54
N LEU A 360 16.29 7.97 11.80
CA LEU A 360 16.72 9.25 12.38
C LEU A 360 18.24 9.40 12.40
N CYS A 361 18.96 8.33 12.76
CA CYS A 361 20.42 8.32 12.77
C CYS A 361 20.97 8.57 11.35
N LYS A 362 20.40 7.91 10.34
CA LYS A 362 20.77 8.09 8.94
C LYS A 362 20.46 9.48 8.39
N LEU A 363 19.42 10.15 8.88
CA LEU A 363 19.13 11.54 8.55
C LEU A 363 20.20 12.50 9.11
N LEU A 364 20.62 12.30 10.37
CA LEU A 364 21.71 13.08 10.97
C LEU A 364 23.05 12.83 10.26
N GLN A 365 23.32 11.59 9.86
CA GLN A 365 24.49 11.20 9.07
C GLN A 365 24.45 11.66 7.61
N ARG A 366 23.36 12.30 7.17
CA ARG A 366 23.19 12.79 5.78
C ARG A 366 23.31 11.68 4.72
N ASP A 367 22.84 10.47 5.03
CA ASP A 367 22.92 9.33 4.09
C ASP A 367 22.05 9.61 2.84
N GLU A 368 22.69 9.75 1.68
CA GLU A 368 22.04 10.13 0.42
C GLU A 368 20.92 9.16 0.00
N LYS A 369 21.08 7.86 0.28
CA LYS A 369 20.06 6.85 -0.08
C LYS A 369 18.81 7.02 0.77
N VAL A 370 18.98 7.38 2.04
CA VAL A 370 17.86 7.64 2.96
C VAL A 370 17.20 8.98 2.65
N LEU A 371 18.00 10.02 2.40
CA LEU A 371 17.48 11.32 1.97
C LEU A 371 16.71 11.22 0.64
N GLY A 372 17.15 10.36 -0.30
CA GLY A 372 16.45 10.08 -1.55
C GLY A 372 15.05 9.43 -1.38
N LEU A 373 14.71 8.92 -0.19
CA LEU A 373 13.35 8.46 0.13
C LEU A 373 12.39 9.62 0.40
N LEU A 374 12.91 10.79 0.76
CA LEU A 374 12.16 12.01 1.06
C LEU A 374 11.91 12.86 -0.19
N ALA A 375 10.99 13.81 -0.08
CA ALA A 375 10.68 14.77 -1.13
C ALA A 375 11.58 16.00 -1.06
N ASN A 376 11.79 16.51 0.15
CA ASN A 376 12.59 17.69 0.41
C ASN A 376 13.48 17.44 1.62
N ASP A 377 14.76 17.72 1.44
CA ASP A 377 15.75 17.77 2.51
C ASP A 377 16.03 19.24 2.86
N PRO A 378 15.74 19.69 4.09
CA PRO A 378 15.83 21.09 4.45
C PRO A 378 17.27 21.66 4.56
N TRP A 379 18.29 20.86 4.25
CA TRP A 379 19.71 21.21 4.36
C TRP A 379 20.46 21.21 3.02
N THR A 380 19.78 20.99 1.88
CA THR A 380 20.43 20.88 0.55
C THR A 380 20.91 22.23 -0.03
N SER A 381 20.90 23.32 0.74
CA SER A 381 21.16 24.69 0.25
C SER A 381 22.52 25.28 0.64
N VAL A 382 23.62 24.52 0.58
CA VAL A 382 24.98 25.04 0.90
C VAL A 382 26.00 24.92 -0.25
N GLU A 383 25.64 24.37 -1.42
CA GLU A 383 26.62 24.15 -2.51
C GLU A 383 26.33 24.87 -3.84
N SER A 384 25.44 25.86 -3.89
CA SER A 384 25.11 26.58 -5.15
C SER A 384 25.12 28.11 -5.07
N SER A 385 25.91 28.68 -4.15
CA SER A 385 26.09 30.14 -4.05
C SER A 385 27.56 30.57 -3.93
N ASN A 386 28.49 29.84 -4.55
CA ASN A 386 29.88 30.28 -4.74
C ASN A 386 30.28 30.00 -6.18
N GLY A 387 29.91 30.92 -7.06
CA GLY A 387 30.27 30.84 -8.46
C GLY A 387 29.39 31.77 -9.26
N ASP A 388 29.45 33.07 -8.96
CA ASP A 388 29.35 34.15 -9.93
C ASP A 388 29.75 35.47 -9.24
N GLU A 389 30.72 36.13 -9.87
CA GLU A 389 31.11 37.54 -9.74
C GLU A 389 31.49 38.09 -8.36
N TYR A 390 32.79 38.38 -8.16
CA TYR A 390 33.29 39.76 -7.99
C TYR A 390 34.83 39.80 -8.06
N GLY A 391 35.33 40.60 -9.00
CA GLY A 391 36.49 41.49 -8.83
C GLY A 391 37.85 40.88 -8.55
N HIS A 392 38.65 40.73 -9.60
CA HIS A 392 40.11 40.81 -9.49
C HIS A 392 40.52 42.18 -8.94
N GLU A 393 41.22 42.21 -7.81
CA GLU A 393 42.17 43.27 -7.51
C GLU A 393 43.34 42.74 -6.67
N GLN A 394 44.54 43.00 -7.17
CA GLN A 394 45.83 42.58 -6.61
C GLN A 394 46.20 43.41 -5.38
N VAL A 395 46.78 42.79 -4.36
CA VAL A 395 47.82 43.41 -3.53
C VAL A 395 48.89 42.37 -3.17
N GLN A 396 50.13 42.76 -3.42
CA GLN A 396 51.38 42.05 -3.12
C GLN A 396 51.80 42.19 -1.64
N ASP A 397 52.60 41.21 -1.24
CA ASP A 397 53.76 41.28 -0.35
C ASP A 397 53.71 40.92 1.15
N ALA A 398 54.77 40.16 1.47
CA ALA A 398 55.58 40.11 2.68
C ALA A 398 55.15 39.20 3.86
N GLY A 399 55.92 38.12 4.02
CA GLY A 399 56.79 38.03 5.21
C GLY A 399 56.39 37.10 6.35
N ALA A 400 57.21 36.06 6.49
CA ALA A 400 57.78 35.57 7.75
C ALA A 400 57.03 34.52 8.61
N ASN A 401 57.78 33.43 8.75
CA ASN A 401 58.05 32.63 9.95
C ASN A 401 57.17 31.40 10.25
N GLU A 402 57.87 30.27 10.12
CA GLU A 402 57.60 28.94 10.61
C GLU A 402 57.27 28.91 12.11
N GLU A 403 56.32 28.06 12.47
CA GLU A 403 56.49 27.21 13.65
C GLU A 403 55.90 25.82 13.36
N LYS A 404 56.78 24.85 13.16
CA LYS A 404 56.46 23.43 13.10
C LYS A 404 56.18 22.94 14.51
N VAL A 405 54.96 22.50 14.78
CA VAL A 405 54.62 21.71 15.98
C VAL A 405 54.15 20.32 15.56
N ASP A 406 54.76 19.33 16.20
CA ASP A 406 54.75 17.89 16.00
C ASP A 406 53.33 17.25 16.07
N PRO A 407 52.89 16.40 15.11
CA PRO A 407 51.55 15.84 15.12
C PRO A 407 51.55 14.53 15.90
N LYS A 408 51.39 14.59 17.22
CA LYS A 408 50.94 13.43 17.99
C LYS A 408 49.85 13.81 18.96
N GLN A 409 48.76 13.04 18.85
CA GLN A 409 47.71 12.86 19.85
C GLN A 409 46.54 13.84 19.78
N THR A 410 45.66 13.62 18.79
CA THR A 410 44.22 13.82 18.98
C THR A 410 43.49 12.69 18.29
N ASP A 411 42.77 11.91 19.11
CA ASP A 411 41.91 10.83 18.68
C ASP A 411 40.84 11.32 17.70
N TYR A 412 40.54 10.44 16.74
CA TYR A 412 39.58 10.62 15.67
C TYR A 412 38.16 10.84 16.21
N LEU A 413 37.75 12.09 16.39
CA LEU A 413 36.36 12.52 16.24
C LEU A 413 36.28 13.34 14.94
N PRO A 414 35.43 12.97 13.96
CA PRO A 414 35.32 13.76 12.75
C PRO A 414 34.84 15.17 13.12
N MET A 415 35.63 16.19 12.79
CA MET A 415 35.20 17.60 12.88
C MET A 415 33.87 17.76 12.14
N HIS A 416 32.79 18.00 12.88
CA HIS A 416 31.46 18.21 12.31
C HIS A 416 31.44 19.50 11.48
N LYS A 417 31.13 19.37 10.19
CA LYS A 417 30.98 20.51 9.27
C LYS A 417 29.86 21.45 9.76
N THR A 418 30.14 22.74 9.83
CA THR A 418 29.15 23.80 10.08
C THR A 418 28.04 23.76 9.02
N GLY A 419 26.79 23.97 9.43
CA GLY A 419 25.62 23.93 8.54
C GLY A 419 24.94 22.56 8.39
N GLN A 420 25.31 21.56 9.20
CA GLN A 420 24.65 20.24 9.23
C GLN A 420 23.75 20.06 10.46
N PRO A 421 22.67 19.26 10.37
CA PRO A 421 21.80 18.96 11.50
C PRO A 421 22.55 18.17 12.59
N ARG A 422 22.45 18.62 13.84
CA ARG A 422 23.04 17.95 15.02
C ARG A 422 21.98 17.33 15.92
N TYR A 423 20.78 17.89 15.88
CA TYR A 423 19.66 17.50 16.71
C TYR A 423 18.47 17.11 15.85
N ILE A 424 17.76 16.07 16.25
CA ILE A 424 16.56 15.59 15.58
C ILE A 424 15.45 15.30 16.59
N ARG A 425 14.20 15.49 16.17
CA ARG A 425 13.02 15.13 16.95
C ARG A 425 11.87 14.74 16.05
N ILE A 426 10.92 14.02 16.64
CA ILE A 426 9.64 13.67 16.05
C ILE A 426 8.54 14.23 16.92
N ASP A 427 7.73 15.10 16.31
CA ASP A 427 6.57 15.72 16.94
C ASP A 427 5.28 15.10 16.37
N ARG A 428 4.24 15.02 17.20
CA ARG A 428 2.91 14.55 16.80
C ARG A 428 2.04 15.75 16.48
N TYR A 429 1.36 15.65 15.36
CA TYR A 429 0.37 16.63 14.93
C TYR A 429 -0.94 15.95 14.60
N LYS A 430 -2.02 16.64 14.92
CA LYS A 430 -3.37 16.26 14.54
C LYS A 430 -3.79 17.10 13.35
N TYR A 431 -4.29 16.43 12.33
CA TYR A 431 -4.83 17.05 11.13
C TYR A 431 -6.34 16.94 11.17
N LYS A 432 -7.04 18.05 10.93
CA LYS A 432 -8.50 18.09 10.80
C LYS A 432 -8.92 18.77 9.51
N PHE A 433 -10.00 18.25 8.94
CA PHE A 433 -10.61 18.71 7.70
C PHE A 433 -11.95 19.36 8.02
N TYR A 434 -12.06 20.66 7.77
CA TYR A 434 -13.35 21.35 7.90
C TYR A 434 -14.00 21.51 6.54
N LYS A 435 -15.31 21.30 6.46
CA LYS A 435 -16.07 21.70 5.27
C LYS A 435 -15.84 23.21 5.08
N PRO A 436 -15.42 23.67 3.90
CA PRO A 436 -15.25 25.09 3.67
C PRO A 436 -16.61 25.75 3.91
N GLN A 437 -16.70 26.53 4.99
CA GLN A 437 -17.87 27.37 5.19
C GLN A 437 -17.86 28.37 4.04
N GLY A 438 -18.86 28.30 3.16
CA GLY A 438 -19.07 29.32 2.14
C GLY A 438 -19.01 30.71 2.79
N GLY A 439 -18.42 31.67 2.07
CA GLY A 439 -18.04 33.01 2.50
C GLY A 439 -18.77 33.54 3.73
N GLY A 440 -17.97 34.04 4.70
CA GLY A 440 -18.45 34.50 6.00
C GLY A 440 -19.79 35.22 5.88
N LYS A 441 -20.85 34.61 6.45
CA LYS A 441 -22.05 35.37 6.75
C LYS A 441 -21.67 36.35 7.85
N GLU A 442 -21.73 37.64 7.54
CA GLU A 442 -21.77 38.68 8.57
C GLU A 442 -22.98 38.37 9.46
N VAL A 443 -22.72 37.86 10.66
CA VAL A 443 -23.75 37.73 11.68
C VAL A 443 -23.95 39.14 12.23
N HIS A 444 -24.99 39.83 11.75
CA HIS A 444 -25.47 41.05 12.38
C HIS A 444 -26.08 40.69 13.74
N THR A 445 -25.30 40.81 14.80
CA THR A 445 -25.87 40.95 16.14
C THR A 445 -26.28 42.40 16.31
N ASN A 446 -27.58 42.67 16.20
CA ASN A 446 -28.16 43.93 16.67
C ASN A 446 -28.04 43.97 18.20
N ASN A 447 -26.98 44.58 18.71
CA ASN A 447 -26.98 45.11 20.07
C ASN A 447 -26.83 46.62 19.96
N ASN A 448 -27.93 47.33 20.20
CA ASN A 448 -27.88 48.71 20.66
C ASN A 448 -27.19 48.70 22.02
N ASN A 449 -25.90 49.01 22.03
CA ASN A 449 -25.24 49.95 22.94
C ASN A 449 -23.72 49.73 22.90
N ASP A 450 -23.04 50.82 22.57
CA ASP A 450 -21.69 51.23 22.98
C ASP A 450 -20.48 50.33 22.66
N ASN A 451 -19.59 50.92 21.84
CA ASN A 451 -18.16 50.62 21.70
C ASN A 451 -17.76 49.14 21.54
N GLY A 452 -17.84 48.62 20.31
CA GLY A 452 -17.34 47.28 19.99
C GLY A 452 -16.82 47.15 18.56
N GLY A 453 -15.50 47.03 18.41
CA GLY A 453 -14.87 46.73 17.12
C GLY A 453 -15.47 45.48 16.46
N LYS A 454 -15.71 45.56 15.15
CA LYS A 454 -16.24 44.47 14.32
C LYS A 454 -15.39 43.20 14.49
N LYS A 455 -15.85 42.22 15.29
CA LYS A 455 -15.29 40.87 15.30
C LYS A 455 -15.74 40.14 14.05
N VAL A 456 -14.93 40.21 12.99
CA VAL A 456 -15.06 39.30 11.85
C VAL A 456 -14.73 37.90 12.37
N VAL A 457 -15.76 37.07 12.58
CA VAL A 457 -15.58 35.65 12.87
C VAL A 457 -15.10 35.00 11.57
N LYS A 458 -13.78 34.96 11.36
CA LYS A 458 -13.18 34.19 10.27
C LYS A 458 -13.61 32.74 10.47
N GLY A 459 -14.32 32.17 9.48
CA GLY A 459 -14.66 30.75 9.46
C GLY A 459 -13.40 29.90 9.65
N LYS A 460 -13.55 28.71 10.23
CA LYS A 460 -12.41 27.82 10.49
C LYS A 460 -11.65 27.56 9.18
N PRO A 461 -10.30 27.63 9.20
CA PRO A 461 -9.51 27.32 8.01
C PRO A 461 -9.79 25.86 7.60
N TYR A 462 -9.77 25.63 6.28
CA TYR A 462 -10.10 24.33 5.69
C TYR A 462 -9.23 23.20 6.26
N TRP A 463 -7.94 23.49 6.48
CA TRP A 463 -7.00 22.62 7.17
C TRP A 463 -6.60 23.21 8.51
N VAL A 464 -6.59 22.36 9.53
CA VAL A 464 -5.95 22.67 10.81
C VAL A 464 -4.93 21.59 11.12
N ARG A 465 -3.69 22.04 11.32
CA ARG A 465 -2.59 21.24 11.87
C ARG A 465 -2.35 21.71 13.29
N GLU A 466 -2.62 20.84 14.26
CA GLU A 466 -2.53 21.14 15.69
C GLU A 466 -1.42 20.30 16.32
N TYR A 467 -0.50 20.92 17.06
CA TYR A 467 0.53 20.19 17.79
C TYR A 467 -0.08 19.50 19.01
N ILE A 468 0.11 18.18 19.13
CA ILE A 468 -0.47 17.37 20.23
C ILE A 468 0.61 16.75 21.13
N GLY A 469 1.89 17.06 20.89
CA GLY A 469 2.99 16.69 21.78
C GLY A 469 4.11 15.91 21.11
N ARG A 470 5.16 15.63 21.87
CA ARG A 470 6.37 14.97 21.34
C ARG A 470 6.20 13.46 21.22
N PHE A 471 6.57 12.91 20.05
CA PHE A 471 6.65 11.47 19.84
C PHE A 471 7.96 10.94 20.42
N TYR A 472 9.09 11.51 19.99
CA TYR A 472 10.44 11.11 20.38
C TYR A 472 11.47 12.22 20.14
N PRO A 473 12.52 12.35 20.98
CA PRO A 473 12.61 11.77 22.32
C PRO A 473 11.59 12.45 23.25
N LYS A 474 11.16 11.76 24.32
CA LYS A 474 10.15 12.32 25.24
C LYS A 474 10.64 13.58 25.96
N GLN A 475 11.95 13.73 26.11
CA GLN A 475 12.61 14.88 26.73
C GLN A 475 13.68 15.41 25.78
N GLY A 476 13.79 16.75 25.67
CA GLY A 476 14.84 17.39 24.88
C GLY A 476 14.78 17.05 23.39
N VAL A 477 15.92 16.64 22.86
CA VAL A 477 16.22 16.39 21.44
C VAL A 477 17.19 15.22 21.34
N ALA A 478 17.19 14.51 20.22
CA ALA A 478 18.09 13.38 20.02
C ALA A 478 19.32 13.81 19.21
N THR A 479 20.49 13.40 19.66
CA THR A 479 21.75 13.41 18.90
C THR A 479 22.01 12.03 18.31
N GLU A 480 22.98 11.94 17.39
CA GLU A 480 23.41 10.66 16.82
C GLU A 480 23.79 9.64 17.91
N GLN A 481 24.59 10.07 18.90
CA GLN A 481 24.99 9.20 20.00
C GLN A 481 23.78 8.69 20.80
N SER A 482 22.85 9.58 21.17
CA SER A 482 21.66 9.20 21.94
C SER A 482 20.77 8.19 21.19
N LEU A 483 20.67 8.30 19.86
CA LEU A 483 19.91 7.37 19.03
C LEU A 483 20.55 5.98 19.00
N MET A 484 21.89 5.92 18.98
CA MET A 484 22.63 4.66 18.99
C MET A 484 22.48 3.96 20.36
N ASP A 485 22.57 4.72 21.45
CA ASP A 485 22.39 4.21 22.81
C ASP A 485 20.95 3.69 23.03
N ASP A 486 19.94 4.47 22.61
CA ASP A 486 18.53 4.08 22.74
C ASP A 486 18.19 2.88 21.86
N LYS A 487 18.80 2.77 20.69
CA LYS A 487 18.64 1.59 19.83
C LYS A 487 19.17 0.34 20.54
N GLN A 488 20.35 0.39 21.15
CA GLN A 488 20.92 -0.74 21.88
C GLN A 488 20.01 -1.17 23.03
N LYS A 489 19.53 -0.21 23.83
CA LYS A 489 18.61 -0.49 24.96
C LYS A 489 17.29 -1.14 24.53
N ASN A 490 16.77 -0.78 23.36
CA ASN A 490 15.49 -1.29 22.84
C ASN A 490 15.64 -2.43 21.81
N SER A 491 16.86 -2.96 21.62
CA SER A 491 17.14 -4.08 20.73
C SER A 491 17.17 -5.45 21.44
N VAL A 492 16.89 -5.45 22.75
CA VAL A 492 16.60 -6.61 23.61
C VAL A 492 15.08 -6.75 23.74
#